data_AF-B7FIB7-F1
#
_entry.id   AF-B7FIB7-F1
#
_cell.length_a   1.000
_cell.length_b   1.000
_cell.length_c   1.000
_cell.angle_alpha   90.00
_cell.angle_beta   90.00
_cell.angle_gamma   90.00
#
_symmetry.space_group_name_H-M   'P 1'
#
loop_
_entity.id
_entity.type
_entity.pdbx_description
1 polymer ?
#
loop_
_entity_poly.entity_id
_entity_poly.type
_entity_poly.pdbx_seq_one_letter_code
_entity_poly.pdbx_strand_id
1 'polypeptide(L)'
;MGAGTENVPPFIGAQLSHLLSHSRLTLKIDQLWSSDKYNSGLIDRFTLLIPYCLDFIKWDIIFDAESPNVAPDVIFGPEDEHFHPFHMSPPSVEPNNNNNNSSLLSDWNYKDPKCLLNFIQFLRDQYVLYQAKRVGEVDDDRLKFEISTIVSREGLEMHMCSFVDKSEEVKFAVPLLDMNINKMVSGCPWRQSQKIYLQVVYPVGRKYMSAPSAPRLKLVSSSELKALYSIDDVKLPPWLNGMCLADIFQI
;
A
#
# COMPACT_ATOMS: atom_id res chain seq x y z
N MET A 1 29.31 3.28 -12.41
CA MET A 1 30.05 2.27 -11.62
C MET A 1 29.01 1.30 -11.09
N GLY A 2 28.96 0.09 -11.66
CA GLY A 2 28.00 -0.93 -11.28
C GLY A 2 28.60 -1.81 -10.18
N ALA A 3 28.06 -1.71 -8.98
CA ALA A 3 28.33 -2.62 -7.87
C ALA A 3 27.00 -2.75 -7.12
N GLY A 4 26.37 -3.92 -7.19
CA GLY A 4 25.12 -4.18 -6.47
C GLY A 4 24.35 -5.43 -6.88
N THR A 5 24.62 -6.03 -8.04
CA THR A 5 23.85 -7.19 -8.53
C THR A 5 24.64 -8.49 -8.66
N GLU A 6 25.98 -8.46 -8.58
CA GLU A 6 26.81 -9.65 -8.86
C GLU A 6 26.65 -10.78 -7.82
N ASN A 7 26.11 -10.47 -6.64
CA ASN A 7 25.92 -11.46 -5.56
C ASN A 7 24.45 -11.86 -5.33
N VAL A 8 23.50 -11.34 -6.12
CA VAL A 8 22.09 -11.77 -6.04
C VAL A 8 21.94 -13.08 -6.82
N PRO A 9 21.45 -14.17 -6.20
CA PRO A 9 21.18 -15.41 -6.91
C PRO A 9 20.31 -15.17 -8.16
N PRO A 10 20.65 -15.78 -9.33
CA PRO A 10 19.94 -15.51 -10.58
C PRO A 10 18.41 -15.69 -10.50
N PHE A 11 17.94 -16.66 -9.71
CA PHE A 11 16.50 -16.90 -9.54
C PHE A 11 15.80 -15.77 -8.77
N ILE A 12 16.46 -15.21 -7.74
CA ILE A 12 15.95 -14.05 -6.99
C ILE A 12 15.98 -12.82 -7.90
N GLY A 13 17.09 -12.62 -8.63
CA GLY A 13 17.22 -11.52 -9.58
C GLY A 13 16.15 -11.54 -10.67
N ALA A 14 15.81 -12.72 -11.21
CA ALA A 14 14.75 -12.88 -12.20
C ALA A 14 13.36 -12.55 -11.63
N GLN A 15 13.04 -13.05 -10.43
CA GLN A 15 11.77 -12.75 -9.75
C GLN A 15 11.64 -11.26 -9.38
N LEU A 16 12.71 -10.64 -8.86
CA LEU A 16 12.77 -9.21 -8.56
C LEU A 16 12.58 -8.35 -9.82
N SER A 17 13.30 -8.68 -10.89
CA SER A 17 13.19 -7.95 -12.16
C SER A 17 11.78 -8.05 -12.73
N HIS A 18 11.16 -9.23 -12.64
CA HIS A 18 9.78 -9.45 -13.07
C HIS A 18 8.79 -8.68 -12.20
N LEU A 19 8.92 -8.73 -10.87
CA LEU A 19 8.12 -7.98 -9.90
C LEU A 19 8.12 -6.48 -10.23
N LEU A 20 9.30 -5.88 -10.38
CA LEU A 20 9.46 -4.44 -10.60
C LEU A 20 8.97 -3.98 -11.99
N SER A 21 9.04 -4.85 -13.01
CA SER A 21 8.62 -4.51 -14.38
C SER A 21 7.15 -4.78 -14.68
N HIS A 22 6.53 -5.75 -14.01
CA HIS A 22 5.15 -6.18 -14.29
C HIS A 22 4.14 -5.80 -13.20
N SER A 23 4.60 -5.23 -12.07
CA SER A 23 3.68 -4.69 -11.07
C SER A 23 2.89 -3.51 -11.63
N ARG A 24 1.59 -3.45 -11.25
CA ARG A 24 0.73 -2.30 -11.54
C ARG A 24 1.07 -1.07 -10.69
N LEU A 25 1.92 -1.24 -9.69
CA LEU A 25 2.33 -0.23 -8.71
C LEU A 25 3.81 0.09 -8.87
N THR A 26 4.22 1.32 -8.52
CA THR A 26 5.65 1.71 -8.50
C THR A 26 6.35 1.13 -7.27
N LEU A 27 6.65 -0.17 -7.30
CA LEU A 27 7.46 -0.83 -6.27
C LEU A 27 8.91 -0.33 -6.35
N LYS A 28 9.59 -0.26 -5.20
CA LYS A 28 11.02 0.11 -5.13
C LYS A 28 11.75 -0.80 -4.13
N ILE A 29 13.04 -1.00 -4.35
CA ILE A 29 13.92 -1.67 -3.39
C ILE A 29 14.63 -0.58 -2.59
N ASP A 30 14.51 -0.63 -1.26
CA ASP A 30 15.20 0.30 -0.35
C ASP A 30 16.63 -0.18 -0.08
N GLN A 31 16.76 -1.46 0.27
CA GLN A 31 18.02 -2.09 0.63
C GLN A 31 18.06 -3.55 0.17
N LEU A 32 19.27 -4.03 -0.10
CA LEU A 32 19.63 -5.43 -0.37
C LEU A 32 20.72 -5.84 0.63
N TRP A 33 20.61 -7.02 1.22
CA TRP A 33 21.63 -7.54 2.14
C TRP A 33 21.70 -9.07 2.12
N SER A 34 22.79 -9.60 2.68
CA SER A 34 22.98 -11.03 2.87
C SER A 34 22.68 -11.41 4.32
N SER A 35 22.27 -12.66 4.52
CA SER A 35 22.21 -13.29 5.84
C SER A 35 23.60 -13.40 6.51
N ASP A 36 24.67 -13.50 5.72
CA ASP A 36 26.02 -13.69 6.24
C ASP A 36 26.75 -12.35 6.47
N LYS A 37 27.20 -12.14 7.71
CA LYS A 37 27.91 -10.93 8.15
C LYS A 37 29.40 -10.94 7.78
N TYR A 38 29.96 -12.05 7.30
CA TYR A 38 31.40 -12.24 7.13
C TYR A 38 31.92 -12.14 5.67
N ASN A 39 31.12 -11.54 4.77
CA ASN A 39 31.53 -11.02 3.46
C ASN A 39 32.04 -12.03 2.41
N SER A 40 31.14 -12.87 1.91
CA SER A 40 31.02 -13.23 0.47
C SER A 40 29.62 -13.79 0.13
N GLY A 41 28.63 -13.49 0.97
CA GLY A 41 27.34 -14.18 0.97
C GLY A 41 26.44 -13.78 -0.20
N LEU A 42 25.60 -14.72 -0.63
CA LEU A 42 24.52 -14.47 -1.56
C LEU A 42 23.57 -13.42 -0.96
N ILE A 43 23.19 -12.43 -1.77
CA ILE A 43 22.22 -11.39 -1.40
C ILE A 43 20.84 -11.98 -1.62
N ASP A 44 20.23 -12.46 -0.55
CA ASP A 44 18.95 -13.17 -0.51
C ASP A 44 17.83 -12.39 0.19
N ARG A 45 18.16 -11.22 0.76
CA ARG A 45 17.21 -10.41 1.52
C ARG A 45 17.13 -9.00 0.96
N PHE A 46 15.93 -8.43 0.97
CA PHE A 46 15.71 -7.05 0.54
C PHE A 46 14.49 -6.41 1.21
N THR A 47 14.52 -5.08 1.33
CA THR A 47 13.39 -4.28 1.82
C THR A 47 12.65 -3.76 0.60
N LEU A 48 11.38 -4.15 0.49
CA LEU A 48 10.47 -3.73 -0.56
C LEU A 48 9.63 -2.54 -0.07
N LEU A 49 9.68 -1.43 -0.81
CA LEU A 49 8.80 -0.30 -0.65
C LEU A 49 7.57 -0.48 -1.54
N ILE A 50 6.41 -0.67 -0.92
CA ILE A 50 5.14 -0.93 -1.61
C ILE A 50 4.24 0.30 -1.48
N PRO A 51 3.82 0.94 -2.59
CA PRO A 51 2.88 2.05 -2.53
C PRO A 51 1.55 1.65 -1.89
N TYR A 52 1.16 2.41 -0.87
CA TYR A 52 -0.11 2.24 -0.17
C TYR A 52 -0.55 3.55 0.50
N CYS A 53 -1.80 3.95 0.30
CA CYS A 53 -2.42 5.13 0.91
C CYS A 53 -1.58 6.42 0.75
N LEU A 54 -1.04 6.64 -0.46
CA LEU A 54 -0.17 7.79 -0.82
C LEU A 54 1.17 7.86 -0.07
N ASP A 55 1.59 6.75 0.51
CA ASP A 55 2.88 6.55 1.15
C ASP A 55 3.47 5.19 0.72
N PHE A 56 4.51 4.73 1.42
CA PHE A 56 5.08 3.40 1.24
C PHE A 56 5.03 2.60 2.54
N ILE A 57 4.51 1.37 2.46
CA ILE A 57 4.79 0.36 3.47
C ILE A 57 6.14 -0.31 3.15
N LYS A 58 6.86 -0.69 4.21
CA LYS A 58 8.18 -1.34 4.11
C LYS A 58 8.06 -2.77 4.61
N TRP A 59 8.33 -3.73 3.72
CA TRP A 59 8.38 -5.15 4.09
C TRP A 59 9.75 -5.73 3.76
N ASP A 60 10.33 -6.47 4.69
CA ASP A 60 11.57 -7.19 4.44
C ASP A 60 11.23 -8.58 3.92
N ILE A 61 11.69 -8.88 2.71
CA ILE A 61 11.54 -10.17 2.05
C ILE A 61 12.81 -10.96 2.26
N ILE A 62 12.67 -12.18 2.75
CA ILE A 62 13.77 -13.04 3.17
C ILE A 62 13.69 -14.34 2.38
N PHE A 63 14.56 -14.49 1.38
CA PHE A 63 14.78 -15.79 0.77
C PHE A 63 15.83 -16.58 1.56
N ASP A 64 15.75 -17.89 1.44
CA ASP A 64 16.88 -18.79 1.68
C ASP A 64 17.50 -19.14 0.32
N ALA A 65 18.68 -18.62 0.03
CA ALA A 65 19.37 -18.91 -1.23
C ALA A 65 19.79 -20.38 -1.39
N GLU A 66 19.96 -21.11 -0.29
CA GLU A 66 20.33 -22.53 -0.30
C GLU A 66 19.10 -23.43 -0.55
N SER A 67 17.90 -22.91 -0.26
CA SER A 67 16.63 -23.64 -0.39
C SER A 67 15.64 -22.91 -1.32
N PRO A 68 15.94 -22.77 -2.63
CA PRO A 68 15.14 -21.94 -3.54
C PRO A 68 13.68 -22.39 -3.71
N ASN A 69 13.37 -23.67 -3.47
CA ASN A 69 11.99 -24.18 -3.55
C ASN A 69 11.11 -23.75 -2.37
N VAL A 70 11.68 -23.15 -1.32
CA VAL A 70 10.93 -22.62 -0.18
C VAL A 70 10.49 -21.19 -0.52
N ALA A 71 9.23 -20.88 -0.23
CA ALA A 71 8.71 -19.51 -0.37
C ALA A 71 9.44 -18.55 0.59
N PRO A 72 9.64 -17.29 0.23
CA PRO A 72 10.32 -16.33 1.10
C PRO A 72 9.47 -15.99 2.33
N ASP A 73 10.14 -15.74 3.45
CA ASP A 73 9.53 -15.15 4.63
C ASP A 73 9.38 -13.64 4.47
N VAL A 74 8.41 -13.06 5.18
CA VAL A 74 8.14 -11.62 5.13
C VAL A 74 8.07 -11.07 6.55
N ILE A 75 8.85 -10.02 6.82
CA ILE A 75 8.72 -9.21 8.04
C ILE A 75 7.94 -7.95 7.69
N PHE A 76 6.79 -7.79 8.35
CA PHE A 76 5.95 -6.60 8.21
C PHE A 76 6.45 -5.45 9.09
N GLY A 77 5.95 -4.24 8.84
CA GLY A 77 6.33 -3.06 9.62
C GLY A 77 5.96 -3.20 11.10
N PRO A 78 6.63 -2.45 11.99
CA PRO A 78 6.41 -2.54 13.45
C PRO A 78 4.97 -2.21 13.87
N GLU A 79 4.27 -1.38 13.09
CA GLU A 79 2.87 -0.98 13.34
C GLU A 79 1.83 -2.03 12.91
N ASP A 80 2.29 -3.14 12.32
CA ASP A 80 1.48 -4.17 11.68
C ASP A 80 1.64 -5.56 12.35
N GLU A 81 2.00 -5.62 13.63
CA GLU A 81 2.17 -6.88 14.40
C GLU A 81 0.93 -7.78 14.35
N HIS A 82 -0.27 -7.19 14.22
CA HIS A 82 -1.53 -7.93 14.15
C HIS A 82 -1.93 -8.34 12.72
N PHE A 83 -1.10 -8.04 11.72
CA PHE A 83 -1.35 -8.40 10.33
C PHE A 83 -1.00 -9.87 10.06
N HIS A 84 -2.04 -10.70 9.99
CA HIS A 84 -1.92 -12.14 9.76
C HIS A 84 -2.61 -12.54 8.43
N PRO A 85 -1.98 -12.33 7.27
CA PRO A 85 -2.63 -12.37 5.95
C PRO A 85 -3.30 -13.71 5.62
N PHE A 86 -2.75 -14.83 6.08
CA PHE A 86 -3.28 -16.17 5.82
C PHE A 86 -4.44 -16.59 6.75
N HIS A 87 -4.67 -15.83 7.83
CA HIS A 87 -5.75 -16.06 8.78
C HIS A 87 -6.94 -15.09 8.59
N MET A 88 -6.83 -14.16 7.63
CA MET A 88 -7.93 -13.26 7.32
C MET A 88 -8.96 -13.94 6.42
N SER A 89 -10.16 -14.13 6.96
CA SER A 89 -11.33 -14.52 6.16
C SER A 89 -11.96 -13.27 5.55
N PRO A 90 -12.25 -13.23 4.24
CA PRO A 90 -13.07 -12.16 3.69
C PRO A 90 -14.47 -12.22 4.36
N PRO A 91 -15.09 -11.08 4.68
CA PRO A 91 -16.35 -11.02 5.42
C PRO A 91 -17.56 -11.65 4.70
N SER A 92 -17.43 -12.12 3.45
CA SER A 92 -18.53 -12.58 2.61
C SER A 92 -18.28 -13.91 1.88
N VAL A 93 -17.31 -14.72 2.30
CA VAL A 93 -17.05 -16.01 1.65
C VAL A 93 -17.27 -17.13 2.66
N GLU A 94 -18.13 -18.10 2.28
CA GLU A 94 -18.38 -19.29 3.07
C GLU A 94 -17.06 -20.03 3.43
N PRO A 95 -17.02 -20.76 4.56
CA PRO A 95 -15.77 -21.33 5.13
C PRO A 95 -15.01 -22.32 4.23
N ASN A 96 -15.54 -22.66 3.05
CA ASN A 96 -15.05 -23.73 2.18
C ASN A 96 -14.06 -23.30 1.08
N ASN A 97 -13.70 -22.00 0.98
CA ASN A 97 -12.77 -21.52 -0.05
C ASN A 97 -11.36 -21.15 0.47
N ASN A 98 -10.98 -21.60 1.68
CA ASN A 98 -9.63 -21.46 2.22
C ASN A 98 -8.55 -22.23 1.42
N ASN A 99 -8.93 -23.02 0.42
CA ASN A 99 -8.01 -23.84 -0.38
C ASN A 99 -7.10 -23.02 -1.31
N ASN A 100 -7.44 -21.77 -1.66
CA ASN A 100 -6.63 -20.97 -2.59
C ASN A 100 -5.45 -20.22 -1.93
N ASN A 101 -5.49 -19.96 -0.62
CA ASN A 101 -4.43 -19.20 0.05
C ASN A 101 -3.22 -20.10 0.40
N SER A 102 -3.50 -21.37 0.73
CA SER A 102 -2.47 -22.38 1.03
C SER A 102 -1.66 -22.78 -0.22
N SER A 103 -2.30 -22.82 -1.40
CA SER A 103 -1.63 -23.20 -2.64
C SER A 103 -0.54 -22.22 -3.06
N LEU A 104 -0.67 -20.92 -2.74
CA LEU A 104 0.31 -19.91 -3.14
C LEU A 104 1.68 -20.11 -2.49
N LEU A 105 1.73 -20.58 -1.24
CA LEU A 105 2.96 -20.95 -0.55
C LEU A 105 3.37 -22.39 -0.83
N SER A 106 2.41 -23.31 -0.94
CA SER A 106 2.67 -24.75 -1.11
C SER A 106 3.18 -25.10 -2.51
N ASP A 107 2.74 -24.37 -3.54
CA ASP A 107 3.12 -24.59 -4.94
C ASP A 107 4.24 -23.63 -5.39
N TRP A 108 5.05 -23.13 -4.45
CA TRP A 108 6.12 -22.20 -4.74
C TRP A 108 7.13 -22.79 -5.75
N ASN A 109 7.39 -22.05 -6.82
CA ASN A 109 8.29 -22.48 -7.89
C ASN A 109 9.26 -21.35 -8.25
N TYR A 110 10.49 -21.44 -7.76
CA TYR A 110 11.52 -20.43 -8.02
C TYR A 110 11.87 -20.22 -9.50
N LYS A 111 11.53 -21.18 -10.36
CA LYS A 111 11.75 -21.09 -11.81
C LYS A 111 10.69 -20.24 -12.50
N ASP A 112 9.52 -20.05 -11.88
CA ASP A 112 8.51 -19.14 -12.39
C ASP A 112 8.78 -17.73 -11.83
N PRO A 113 9.21 -16.77 -12.68
CA PRO A 113 9.50 -15.41 -12.24
C PRO A 113 8.27 -14.66 -11.70
N LYS A 114 7.05 -15.19 -11.92
CA LYS A 114 5.78 -14.59 -11.46
C LYS A 114 5.45 -14.89 -10.00
N CYS A 115 6.06 -15.90 -9.39
CA CYS A 115 5.72 -16.34 -8.03
C CYS A 115 5.79 -15.19 -7.02
N LEU A 116 6.91 -14.45 -6.99
CA LEU A 116 7.06 -13.28 -6.12
C LEU A 116 6.04 -12.16 -6.42
N LEU A 117 5.74 -11.90 -7.69
CA LEU A 117 4.73 -10.89 -8.06
C LEU A 117 3.35 -11.25 -7.50
N ASN A 118 2.90 -12.48 -7.73
CA ASN A 118 1.60 -12.96 -7.26
C ASN A 118 1.56 -12.96 -5.72
N PHE A 119 2.66 -13.33 -5.07
CA PHE A 119 2.76 -13.33 -3.61
C PHE A 119 2.65 -11.93 -3.01
N ILE A 120 3.42 -10.97 -3.52
CA ILE A 120 3.36 -9.57 -3.05
C ILE A 120 1.99 -8.96 -3.34
N GLN A 121 1.38 -9.26 -4.49
CA GLN A 121 0.01 -8.83 -4.80
C GLN A 121 -1.00 -9.38 -3.79
N PHE A 122 -0.97 -10.68 -3.52
CA PHE A 122 -1.84 -11.31 -2.52
C PHE A 122 -1.68 -10.66 -1.15
N LEU A 123 -0.45 -10.52 -0.65
CA LEU A 123 -0.18 -9.92 0.64
C LEU A 123 -0.70 -8.48 0.71
N ARG A 124 -0.48 -7.69 -0.35
CA ARG A 124 -0.98 -6.31 -0.41
C ARG A 124 -2.50 -6.25 -0.39
N ASP A 125 -3.18 -7.14 -1.10
CA ASP A 125 -4.64 -7.20 -1.10
C ASP A 125 -5.18 -7.54 0.30
N GLN A 126 -4.52 -8.46 1.02
CA GLN A 126 -4.84 -8.71 2.43
C GLN A 126 -4.57 -7.49 3.31
N TYR A 127 -3.49 -6.75 3.05
CA TYR A 127 -3.17 -5.53 3.81
C TYR A 127 -4.22 -4.43 3.64
N VAL A 128 -4.79 -4.29 2.44
CA VAL A 128 -5.92 -3.38 2.19
C VAL A 128 -7.11 -3.73 3.07
N LEU A 129 -7.48 -5.02 3.15
CA LEU A 129 -8.57 -5.50 3.98
C LEU A 129 -8.30 -5.31 5.47
N TYR A 130 -7.07 -5.61 5.90
CA TYR A 130 -6.62 -5.42 7.28
C TYR A 130 -6.79 -3.97 7.75
N GLN A 131 -6.30 -3.02 6.97
CA GLN A 131 -6.38 -1.61 7.32
C GLN A 131 -7.82 -1.09 7.27
N ALA A 132 -8.62 -1.53 6.29
CA ALA A 132 -10.05 -1.21 6.26
C ALA A 132 -10.78 -1.72 7.51
N LYS A 133 -10.45 -2.94 7.98
CA LYS A 133 -10.99 -3.50 9.22
C LYS A 133 -10.58 -2.66 10.44
N ARG A 134 -9.29 -2.34 10.58
CA ARG A 134 -8.78 -1.49 11.67
C ARG A 134 -9.49 -0.14 11.74
N VAL A 135 -9.65 0.50 10.58
CA VAL A 135 -10.35 1.78 10.47
C VAL A 135 -11.83 1.64 10.83
N GLY A 136 -12.48 0.54 10.44
CA GLY A 136 -13.88 0.26 10.79
C GLY A 136 -14.12 -0.05 12.26
N GLU A 137 -13.09 -0.50 12.99
CA GLU A 137 -13.13 -0.76 14.43
C GLU A 137 -12.92 0.50 15.28
N VAL A 138 -12.55 1.63 14.66
CA VAL A 138 -12.40 2.92 15.37
C VAL A 138 -13.75 3.39 15.88
N ASP A 139 -13.81 3.64 17.19
CA ASP A 139 -15.05 4.07 17.86
C ASP A 139 -15.23 5.59 17.85
N ASP A 140 -15.40 6.14 16.64
CA ASP A 140 -15.67 7.55 16.38
C ASP A 140 -16.88 7.67 15.41
N ASP A 141 -18.03 8.12 15.93
CA ASP A 141 -19.27 8.23 15.15
C ASP A 141 -19.15 9.17 13.97
N ARG A 142 -18.34 10.23 14.12
CA ARG A 142 -18.15 11.18 13.04
C ARG A 142 -17.32 10.54 11.93
N LEU A 143 -16.23 9.86 12.27
CA LEU A 143 -15.42 9.12 11.30
C LEU A 143 -16.24 8.03 10.58
N LYS A 144 -17.05 7.26 11.33
CA LYS A 144 -17.95 6.24 10.75
C LYS A 144 -18.91 6.84 9.72
N PHE A 145 -19.48 8.01 10.03
CA PHE A 145 -20.31 8.75 9.09
C PHE A 145 -19.52 9.13 7.82
N GLU A 146 -18.33 9.71 7.96
CA GLU A 146 -17.50 10.08 6.81
C GLU A 146 -17.18 8.90 5.90
N ILE A 147 -16.75 7.77 6.48
CA ILE A 147 -16.45 6.53 5.75
C ILE A 147 -17.68 6.07 4.96
N SER A 148 -18.87 6.10 5.57
CA SER A 148 -20.11 5.67 4.91
C SER A 148 -20.41 6.44 3.61
N THR A 149 -19.92 7.68 3.50
CA THR A 149 -20.11 8.52 2.32
C THR A 149 -19.13 8.25 1.18
N ILE A 150 -17.97 7.63 1.46
CA ILE A 150 -16.88 7.43 0.49
C ILE A 150 -16.55 5.96 0.22
N VAL A 151 -17.01 5.02 1.05
CA VAL A 151 -16.64 3.59 1.00
C VAL A 151 -16.96 2.92 -0.34
N SER A 152 -17.95 3.43 -1.07
CA SER A 152 -18.35 2.91 -2.39
C SER A 152 -17.41 3.34 -3.54
N ARG A 153 -16.44 4.23 -3.28
CA ARG A 153 -15.53 4.73 -4.32
C ARG A 153 -14.48 3.70 -4.67
N GLU A 154 -14.37 3.37 -5.95
CA GLU A 154 -13.36 2.44 -6.45
C GLU A 154 -11.95 2.99 -6.21
N GLY A 155 -11.05 2.11 -5.74
CA GLY A 155 -9.66 2.45 -5.48
C GLY A 155 -9.42 3.30 -4.23
N LEU A 156 -10.42 3.44 -3.35
CA LEU A 156 -10.26 3.99 -2.02
C LEU A 156 -9.28 3.13 -1.20
N GLU A 157 -8.26 3.77 -0.63
CA GLU A 157 -7.37 3.15 0.36
C GLU A 157 -7.47 3.91 1.68
N MET A 158 -7.48 3.17 2.79
CA MET A 158 -7.57 3.72 4.14
C MET A 158 -6.42 3.18 4.96
N HIS A 159 -5.85 3.99 5.85
CA HIS A 159 -4.73 3.55 6.68
C HIS A 159 -4.85 4.16 8.07
N MET A 160 -4.72 3.30 9.09
CA MET A 160 -4.70 3.72 10.48
C MET A 160 -3.25 4.07 10.88
N CYS A 161 -3.00 5.34 11.20
CA CYS A 161 -1.74 5.80 11.75
C CYS A 161 -1.84 5.89 13.28
N SER A 162 -0.91 5.27 13.98
CA SER A 162 -0.71 5.42 15.42
C SER A 162 0.63 6.10 15.66
N PHE A 163 0.66 7.10 16.53
CA PHE A 163 1.87 7.87 16.84
C PHE A 163 2.36 7.58 18.27
N VAL A 164 3.62 7.89 18.55
CA VAL A 164 4.29 7.63 19.84
C VAL A 164 3.57 8.30 21.03
N ASP A 165 2.86 9.40 20.77
CA ASP A 165 2.05 10.13 21.75
C ASP A 165 0.65 9.53 21.98
N LYS A 166 0.38 8.35 21.40
CA LYS A 166 -0.93 7.69 21.36
C LYS A 166 -2.02 8.54 20.70
N SER A 167 -1.63 9.46 19.83
CA SER A 167 -2.57 10.08 18.90
C SER A 167 -2.79 9.12 17.75
N GLU A 168 -4.02 9.06 17.27
CA GLU A 168 -4.42 8.21 16.16
C GLU A 168 -5.03 9.08 15.06
N GLU A 169 -4.68 8.77 13.83
CA GLU A 169 -5.24 9.42 12.65
C GLU A 169 -5.62 8.38 11.62
N VAL A 170 -6.73 8.60 10.92
CA VAL A 170 -7.10 7.81 9.75
C VAL A 170 -6.78 8.61 8.51
N LYS A 171 -5.92 8.05 7.65
CA LYS A 171 -5.61 8.59 6.33
C LYS A 171 -6.50 7.90 5.30
N PHE A 172 -7.10 8.70 4.42
CA PHE A 172 -7.79 8.25 3.23
C PHE A 172 -7.04 8.73 1.99
N ALA A 173 -6.88 7.85 1.02
CA ALA A 173 -6.47 8.17 -0.33
C ALA A 173 -7.66 7.96 -1.26
N VAL A 174 -8.36 9.05 -1.60
CA VAL A 174 -9.58 8.98 -2.39
C VAL A 174 -9.28 9.38 -3.84
N PRO A 175 -9.39 8.47 -4.83
CA PRO A 175 -9.20 8.83 -6.23
C PRO A 175 -10.24 9.88 -6.68
N LEU A 176 -9.79 10.95 -7.33
CA LEU A 176 -10.66 11.98 -7.89
C LEU A 176 -11.11 11.61 -9.32
N LEU A 177 -12.34 11.11 -9.47
CA LEU A 177 -13.09 10.81 -10.72
C LEU A 177 -12.33 10.00 -11.80
N ASP A 178 -13.08 9.40 -12.73
CA ASP A 178 -12.53 8.71 -13.91
C ASP A 178 -12.03 9.70 -15.00
N MET A 179 -11.25 10.70 -14.60
CA MET A 179 -10.51 11.48 -15.58
C MET A 179 -9.41 10.60 -16.13
N ASN A 180 -9.50 10.24 -17.42
CA ASN A 180 -8.43 9.53 -18.09
C ASN A 180 -7.28 10.51 -18.40
N ILE A 181 -6.52 10.87 -17.37
CA ILE A 181 -5.37 11.78 -17.45
C ILE A 181 -4.39 11.29 -18.52
N ASN A 182 -4.24 9.97 -18.65
CA ASN A 182 -3.40 9.34 -19.67
C ASN A 182 -3.84 9.70 -21.11
N LYS A 183 -5.13 9.97 -21.35
CA LYS A 183 -5.65 10.45 -22.64
C LYS A 183 -5.61 11.97 -22.78
N MET A 184 -5.58 12.72 -21.68
CA MET A 184 -5.55 14.19 -21.71
C MET A 184 -4.17 14.74 -22.06
N VAL A 185 -3.10 14.02 -21.71
CA VAL A 185 -1.73 14.41 -22.04
C VAL A 185 -1.19 13.48 -23.12
N SER A 186 -1.36 13.88 -24.37
CA SER A 186 -0.92 13.12 -25.54
C SER A 186 0.61 13.05 -25.64
N GLY A 187 1.13 11.91 -26.06
CA GLY A 187 2.57 11.71 -26.32
C GLY A 187 3.44 11.48 -25.08
N CYS A 188 2.89 11.47 -23.86
CA CYS A 188 3.65 11.14 -22.66
C CYS A 188 3.79 9.61 -22.50
N PRO A 189 5.01 9.07 -22.32
CA PRO A 189 5.26 7.64 -22.14
C PRO A 189 5.00 7.23 -20.68
N TRP A 190 3.75 7.37 -20.23
CA TRP A 190 3.34 6.97 -18.88
C TRP A 190 3.68 5.50 -18.65
N ARG A 191 4.49 5.20 -17.63
CA ARG A 191 4.73 3.79 -17.26
C ARG A 191 3.55 3.21 -16.51
N GLN A 192 2.80 4.07 -15.82
CA GLN A 192 1.66 3.70 -15.00
C GLN A 192 0.47 4.62 -15.26
N SER A 193 -0.73 4.16 -14.89
CA SER A 193 -1.92 4.99 -15.01
C SER A 193 -1.82 6.19 -14.05
N GLN A 194 -1.84 7.40 -14.59
CA GLN A 194 -1.77 8.62 -13.80
C GLN A 194 -3.09 8.89 -13.08
N LYS A 195 -3.00 9.30 -11.81
CA LYS A 195 -4.16 9.59 -10.96
C LYS A 195 -3.89 10.81 -10.09
N ILE A 196 -4.95 11.52 -9.74
CA ILE A 196 -4.97 12.53 -8.69
C ILE A 196 -5.85 12.00 -7.56
N TYR A 197 -5.38 12.14 -6.34
CA TYR A 197 -6.04 11.71 -5.13
C TYR A 197 -6.33 12.92 -4.24
N LEU A 198 -7.49 12.90 -3.59
CA LEU A 198 -7.72 13.68 -2.39
C LEU A 198 -7.19 12.86 -1.21
N GLN A 199 -6.10 13.34 -0.61
CA GLN A 199 -5.65 12.88 0.69
C GLN A 199 -6.50 13.56 1.76
N VAL A 200 -7.08 12.75 2.63
CA VAL A 200 -7.81 13.20 3.81
C VAL A 200 -7.10 12.60 5.03
N VAL A 201 -6.68 13.43 5.97
CA VAL A 201 -6.16 12.97 7.26
C VAL A 201 -7.12 13.39 8.35
N TYR A 202 -7.78 12.40 8.92
CA TYR A 202 -8.81 12.56 9.93
C TYR A 202 -8.22 12.27 11.32
N PRO A 203 -8.13 13.25 12.22
CA PRO A 203 -7.71 13.00 13.59
C PRO A 203 -8.80 12.23 14.35
N VAL A 204 -8.47 11.08 14.93
CA VAL A 204 -9.42 10.27 15.69
C VAL A 204 -9.75 11.01 16.98
N GLY A 205 -11.03 11.33 17.20
CA GLY A 205 -11.48 12.00 18.39
C GLY A 205 -11.36 11.10 19.61
N ARG A 206 -10.72 11.58 20.68
CA ARG A 206 -10.90 10.94 21.99
C ARG A 206 -12.31 11.27 22.47
N LYS A 207 -13.06 10.27 22.94
CA LYS A 207 -14.27 10.49 23.75
C LYS A 207 -13.91 11.56 24.78
N TYR A 208 -14.74 12.60 24.94
CA TYR A 208 -14.53 13.78 25.79
C TYR A 208 -13.84 15.03 25.19
N MET A 209 -13.44 15.06 23.92
CA MET A 209 -13.09 16.34 23.26
C MET A 209 -14.34 17.10 22.81
N SER A 210 -14.45 18.37 23.20
CA SER A 210 -15.63 19.22 22.99
C SER A 210 -15.85 19.72 21.55
N ALA A 211 -14.89 19.51 20.65
CA ALA A 211 -15.06 19.76 19.23
C ALA A 211 -14.21 18.76 18.42
N PRO A 212 -14.77 18.09 17.40
CA PRO A 212 -13.98 17.29 16.46
C PRO A 212 -13.02 18.21 15.71
N SER A 213 -11.76 17.81 15.62
CA SER A 213 -10.78 18.55 14.83
C SER A 213 -11.08 18.35 13.33
N ALA A 214 -11.05 19.43 12.56
CA ALA A 214 -11.31 19.37 11.13
C ALA A 214 -10.27 18.46 10.42
N PRO A 215 -10.69 17.65 9.45
CA PRO A 215 -9.76 16.84 8.67
C PRO A 215 -8.83 17.73 7.85
N ARG A 216 -7.59 17.25 7.68
CA ARG A 216 -6.59 17.90 6.83
C ARG A 216 -6.72 17.36 5.41
N LEU A 217 -6.80 18.25 4.44
CA LEU A 217 -7.06 17.90 3.05
C LEU A 217 -5.91 18.35 2.15
N LYS A 218 -5.52 17.50 1.21
CA LYS A 218 -4.47 17.81 0.24
C LYS A 218 -4.70 17.06 -1.07
N LEU A 219 -4.44 17.70 -2.20
CA LEU A 219 -4.35 17.00 -3.47
C LEU A 219 -2.97 16.37 -3.66
N VAL A 220 -2.94 15.12 -4.10
CA VAL A 220 -1.71 14.38 -4.36
C VAL A 220 -1.82 13.71 -5.73
N SER A 221 -0.85 13.96 -6.61
CA SER A 221 -0.73 13.30 -7.91
C SER A 221 0.33 12.21 -7.89
N SER A 222 0.23 11.28 -8.85
CA SER A 222 1.33 10.36 -9.18
C SER A 222 2.62 11.14 -9.48
N SER A 223 3.78 10.55 -9.13
CA SER A 223 5.07 11.23 -9.24
C SER A 223 5.42 11.69 -10.67
N GLU A 224 5.06 10.89 -11.68
CA GLU A 224 5.27 11.25 -13.09
C GLU A 224 4.41 12.47 -13.46
N LEU A 225 3.13 12.50 -13.08
CA LEU A 225 2.26 13.65 -13.30
C LEU A 225 2.74 14.89 -12.55
N LYS A 226 3.15 14.75 -11.28
CA LYS A 226 3.67 15.85 -10.46
C LYS A 226 4.91 16.50 -11.08
N ALA A 227 5.77 15.73 -11.73
CA ALA A 227 6.97 16.25 -12.40
C ALA A 227 6.64 17.14 -13.61
N LEU A 228 5.48 16.95 -14.25
CA LEU A 228 5.01 17.76 -15.38
C LEU A 228 4.10 18.91 -14.94
N TYR A 229 3.18 18.62 -14.02
CA TYR A 229 2.18 19.54 -13.51
C TYR A 229 2.10 19.43 -11.99
N SER A 230 2.72 20.40 -11.30
CA SER A 230 2.56 20.50 -9.86
C SER A 230 1.14 20.96 -9.53
N ILE A 231 0.51 20.25 -8.58
CA ILE A 231 -0.79 20.61 -8.01
C ILE A 231 -0.65 21.10 -6.57
N ASP A 232 0.58 21.33 -6.11
CA ASP A 232 0.86 21.72 -4.72
C ASP A 232 0.25 23.09 -4.36
N ASP A 233 0.07 23.98 -5.35
CA ASP A 233 -0.50 25.32 -5.16
C ASP A 233 -2.04 25.36 -5.28
N VAL A 234 -2.68 24.24 -5.63
CA VAL A 234 -4.14 24.17 -5.75
C VAL A 234 -4.76 24.23 -4.36
N LYS A 235 -5.45 25.35 -4.08
CA LYS A 235 -6.14 25.55 -2.81
C LYS A 235 -7.49 24.83 -2.81
N LEU A 236 -7.65 23.91 -1.88
CA LEU A 236 -8.93 23.30 -1.60
C LEU A 236 -9.83 24.26 -0.80
N PRO A 237 -11.17 24.18 -0.97
CA PRO A 237 -12.10 24.91 -0.13
C PRO A 237 -11.85 24.63 1.37
N PRO A 238 -11.99 25.63 2.25
CA PRO A 238 -11.83 25.41 3.68
C PRO A 238 -12.92 24.46 4.20
N TRP A 239 -12.56 23.61 5.16
CA TRP A 239 -13.54 22.77 5.87
C TRP A 239 -14.37 23.63 6.81
N LEU A 240 -15.67 23.73 6.54
CA LEU A 240 -16.62 24.48 7.36
C LEU A 240 -17.34 23.56 8.34
N ASN A 241 -17.83 24.13 9.45
CA ASN A 241 -18.61 23.40 10.43
C ASN A 241 -19.87 22.79 9.78
N GLY A 242 -20.06 21.49 9.96
CA GLY A 242 -21.18 20.74 9.40
C GLY A 242 -20.94 20.16 8.00
N MET A 243 -19.87 20.54 7.30
CA MET A 243 -19.47 19.89 6.03
C MET A 243 -19.09 18.44 6.27
N CYS A 244 -19.27 17.58 5.28
CA CYS A 244 -18.77 16.21 5.23
C CYS A 244 -17.90 15.97 3.98
N LEU A 245 -17.24 14.81 3.92
CA LEU A 245 -16.36 14.47 2.80
C LEU A 245 -17.12 14.41 1.47
N ALA A 246 -18.39 13.99 1.48
CA ALA A 246 -19.22 13.97 0.27
C ALA A 246 -19.35 15.36 -0.37
N ASP A 247 -19.46 16.41 0.44
CA ASP A 247 -19.63 17.79 -0.04
C ASP A 247 -18.42 18.27 -0.84
N ILE A 248 -17.22 17.77 -0.53
CA ILE A 248 -15.99 18.13 -1.25
C ILE A 248 -15.96 17.52 -2.66
N PHE A 249 -16.59 16.37 -2.84
CA PHE A 249 -16.63 15.68 -4.13
C PHE A 249 -17.78 16.13 -5.04
N GLN A 250 -18.68 16.98 -4.55
CA GLN A 250 -19.76 17.57 -5.34
C GLN A 250 -19.36 18.92 -5.98
N ILE A 251 -18.17 19.44 -5.67
CA ILE A 251 -17.59 20.66 -6.24
C ILE A 251 -16.79 20.30 -7.49
#